data_AF-A0A7V3LX72-F1
#
_entry.id   AF-A0A7V3LX72-F1
#
_cell.length_a   1.000
_cell.length_b   1.000
_cell.length_c   1.000
_cell.angle_alpha   90.00
_cell.angle_beta   90.00
_cell.angle_gamma   90.00
#
_symmetry.space_group_name_H-M   'P 1'
#
loop_
_entity.id
_entity.type
_entity.pdbx_description
1 polymer ?
#
loop_
_entity_poly.entity_id
_entity_poly.type
_entity_poly.pdbx_seq_one_letter_code
_entity_poly.pdbx_strand_id
1 'polypeptide(L)'
;MNYEPVLTARIGVVDPACLHDYEAHGGFQALARAVELGPDRTVAQVEAAKLLGRGGAAFPAGIKWRAVHNAEGPKFVVANADESEPGTFKDRILMEKDPYALIEAVILAGYATGAGKGFIYVRGEYPRAYQRLRQAVARCYEAGYLGKDILGSGHEFHLELRRGAGAYICGEEPALFESIEGKRGYPRLKPPFPTEAGLFGRPTLINNVESLVSVLPIVLRGPDWFNSIGPANSPGPKLYSLSGRVRKPGLVEAPMGVTLRELIEAHGGGVSGSGEFQAALVGGAAGVFLGPDQLDTPLDFHSLAKMGAALGSGAVIVFDTSVDMMQVLERIAAFFAHESCGKCYPCQLGT
;
A
#
# COMPACT_ATOMS: atom_id res chain seq x y z
N MET A 1 -17.46 -17.76 -4.48
CA MET A 1 -16.43 -18.34 -3.58
C MET A 1 -16.48 -17.56 -2.27
N ASN A 2 -16.60 -18.22 -1.12
CA ASN A 2 -16.53 -17.53 0.18
C ASN A 2 -15.06 -17.26 0.49
N TYR A 3 -14.55 -16.15 -0.02
CA TYR A 3 -13.26 -15.61 0.36
C TYR A 3 -13.36 -15.01 1.76
N GLU A 4 -12.47 -15.42 2.66
CA GLU A 4 -12.37 -14.83 4.00
C GLU A 4 -11.30 -13.73 4.00
N PRO A 5 -11.62 -12.52 4.51
CA PRO A 5 -10.66 -11.44 4.61
C PRO A 5 -9.43 -11.85 5.44
N VAL A 6 -8.25 -11.41 5.02
CA VAL A 6 -6.97 -11.75 5.66
C VAL A 6 -6.27 -10.50 6.18
N LEU A 7 -6.13 -9.48 5.34
CA LEU A 7 -5.46 -8.21 5.65
C LEU A 7 -6.31 -7.34 6.59
N THR A 8 -7.62 -7.51 6.56
CA THR A 8 -8.59 -6.76 7.36
C THR A 8 -9.25 -7.59 8.46
N ALA A 9 -8.84 -8.85 8.65
CA ALA A 9 -9.46 -9.79 9.59
C ALA A 9 -9.55 -9.29 11.04
N ARG A 10 -8.59 -8.46 11.49
CA ARG A 10 -8.57 -7.88 12.83
C ARG A 10 -9.36 -6.58 12.96
N ILE A 11 -9.72 -5.94 11.85
CA ILE A 11 -10.37 -4.62 11.87
C ILE A 11 -11.78 -4.75 12.43
N GLY A 12 -12.03 -4.07 13.56
CA GLY A 12 -13.31 -4.14 14.27
C GLY A 12 -13.43 -5.32 15.23
N VAL A 13 -12.41 -6.18 15.30
CA VAL A 13 -12.29 -7.26 16.29
C VAL A 13 -11.35 -6.84 17.42
N VAL A 14 -10.19 -6.26 17.08
CA VAL A 14 -9.18 -5.83 18.06
C VAL A 14 -9.25 -4.34 18.35
N ASP A 15 -8.84 -3.92 19.54
CA ASP A 15 -8.52 -2.53 19.84
C ASP A 15 -7.19 -2.15 19.17
N PRO A 16 -7.20 -1.26 18.14
CA PRO A 16 -5.97 -0.81 17.47
C PRO A 16 -4.99 -0.09 18.40
N ALA A 17 -5.45 0.33 19.58
CA ALA A 17 -4.62 0.94 20.61
C ALA A 17 -4.18 -0.07 21.69
N CYS A 18 -4.30 -1.39 21.50
CA CYS A 18 -3.87 -2.38 22.47
C CYS A 18 -2.85 -3.35 21.84
N LEU A 19 -1.61 -3.32 22.32
CA LEU A 19 -0.57 -4.25 21.84
C LEU A 19 -0.92 -5.70 22.20
N HIS A 20 -1.38 -5.93 23.43
CA HIS A 20 -1.76 -7.26 23.89
C HIS A 20 -2.89 -7.88 23.06
N ASP A 21 -3.86 -7.06 22.64
CA ASP A 21 -4.97 -7.52 21.81
C ASP A 21 -4.49 -7.89 20.39
N TYR A 22 -3.51 -7.16 19.85
CA TYR A 22 -2.83 -7.54 18.61
C TYR A 22 -2.12 -8.89 18.74
N GLU A 23 -1.34 -9.10 19.80
CA GLU A 23 -0.64 -10.36 20.08
C GLU A 23 -1.60 -11.54 20.25
N ALA A 24 -2.69 -11.35 21.00
CA ALA A 24 -3.72 -12.36 21.24
C ALA A 24 -4.40 -12.83 19.93
N HIS A 25 -4.39 -11.98 18.89
CA HIS A 25 -4.95 -12.27 17.57
C HIS A 25 -3.87 -12.58 16.51
N GLY A 26 -2.73 -13.14 16.96
CA GLY A 26 -1.67 -13.63 16.09
C GLY A 26 -0.66 -12.57 15.63
N GLY A 27 -0.68 -11.39 16.23
CA GLY A 27 0.33 -10.36 16.03
C GLY A 27 1.73 -10.81 16.43
N PHE A 28 2.74 -10.35 15.70
CA PHE A 28 4.16 -10.69 15.85
C PHE A 28 4.54 -12.15 15.56
N GLN A 29 3.58 -13.02 15.24
CA GLN A 29 3.86 -14.40 14.84
C GLN A 29 4.58 -14.47 13.49
N ALA A 30 4.31 -13.56 12.56
CA ALA A 30 4.99 -13.56 11.26
C ALA A 30 6.44 -13.11 11.42
N LEU A 31 6.67 -12.11 12.30
CA LEU A 31 8.03 -11.71 12.66
C LEU A 31 8.80 -12.84 13.34
N ALA A 32 8.22 -13.50 14.33
CA ALA A 32 8.84 -14.66 14.99
C ALA A 32 9.17 -15.76 13.96
N ARG A 33 8.24 -16.04 13.05
CA ARG A 33 8.47 -17.01 11.97
C ARG A 33 9.58 -16.59 11.01
N ALA A 34 9.68 -15.32 10.66
CA ALA A 34 10.77 -14.81 9.83
C ALA A 34 12.14 -15.01 10.51
N VAL A 35 12.22 -14.77 11.83
CA VAL A 35 13.43 -15.01 12.63
C VAL A 35 13.82 -16.49 12.64
N GLU A 36 12.86 -17.40 12.81
CA GLU A 36 13.11 -18.85 12.73
C GLU A 36 13.61 -19.31 11.35
N LEU A 37 13.05 -18.74 10.28
CA LEU A 37 13.42 -19.07 8.90
C LEU A 37 14.79 -18.51 8.53
N GLY A 38 15.16 -17.36 9.09
CA GLY A 38 16.31 -16.56 8.71
C GLY A 38 16.02 -15.61 7.53
N PRO A 39 16.89 -14.60 7.30
CA PRO A 39 16.66 -13.55 6.31
C PRO A 39 16.52 -14.07 4.87
N ASP A 40 17.47 -14.89 4.40
CA ASP A 40 17.50 -15.40 3.02
C ASP A 40 16.23 -16.19 2.65
N ARG A 41 15.77 -17.05 3.56
CA ARG A 41 14.56 -17.87 3.40
C ARG A 41 13.30 -17.01 3.43
N THR A 42 13.27 -16.00 4.30
CA THR A 42 12.15 -15.04 4.35
C THR A 42 12.03 -14.28 3.02
N VAL A 43 13.14 -13.74 2.50
CA VAL A 43 13.15 -13.08 1.18
C VAL A 43 12.73 -14.03 0.07
N ALA A 44 13.21 -15.29 0.10
CA ALA A 44 12.83 -16.30 -0.89
C ALA A 44 11.32 -16.62 -0.87
N GLN A 45 10.69 -16.64 0.30
CA GLN A 45 9.23 -16.81 0.40
C GLN A 45 8.47 -15.63 -0.21
N VAL A 46 8.88 -14.39 0.08
CA VAL A 46 8.25 -13.19 -0.50
C VAL A 46 8.41 -13.15 -2.02
N GLU A 47 9.56 -13.59 -2.53
CA GLU A 47 9.85 -13.74 -3.96
C GLU A 47 8.98 -14.82 -4.62
N ALA A 48 8.87 -16.00 -4.00
CA ALA A 48 8.04 -17.10 -4.49
C ALA A 48 6.53 -16.79 -4.46
N ALA A 49 6.08 -15.89 -3.57
CA ALA A 49 4.68 -15.46 -3.48
C ALA A 49 4.25 -14.54 -4.63
N LYS A 50 5.19 -14.07 -5.48
CA LYS A 50 4.90 -13.22 -6.65
C LYS A 50 4.01 -12.01 -6.31
N LEU A 51 4.15 -11.48 -5.10
CA LEU A 51 3.44 -10.28 -4.66
C LEU A 51 3.81 -9.10 -5.57
N LEU A 52 2.81 -8.52 -6.23
CA LEU A 52 2.97 -7.27 -6.98
C LEU A 52 2.68 -6.08 -6.07
N GLY A 53 3.50 -5.03 -6.18
CA GLY A 53 3.37 -3.81 -5.40
C GLY A 53 1.98 -3.18 -5.50
N ARG A 54 1.36 -2.95 -4.34
CA ARG A 54 -0.03 -2.48 -4.18
C ARG A 54 -0.19 -0.96 -4.17
N GLY A 55 0.88 -0.22 -4.47
CA GLY A 55 0.90 1.25 -4.56
C GLY A 55 0.61 1.81 -5.95
N GLY A 56 0.48 0.98 -6.98
CA GLY A 56 0.10 1.40 -8.34
C GLY A 56 0.98 0.86 -9.45
N ALA A 57 2.31 0.88 -9.26
CA ALA A 57 3.27 0.46 -10.30
C ALA A 57 3.31 -1.07 -10.55
N ALA A 58 2.65 -1.88 -9.71
CA ALA A 58 2.59 -3.33 -9.83
C ALA A 58 3.95 -4.05 -9.93
N PHE A 59 5.04 -3.41 -9.51
CA PHE A 59 6.37 -4.01 -9.59
C PHE A 59 6.50 -5.19 -8.61
N PRO A 60 7.14 -6.32 -8.99
CA PRO A 60 7.31 -7.47 -8.10
C PRO A 60 8.04 -7.11 -6.80
N ALA A 61 7.35 -7.24 -5.67
CA ALA A 61 7.89 -6.87 -4.36
C ALA A 61 9.11 -7.72 -3.99
N GLY A 62 9.06 -9.03 -4.24
CA GLY A 62 10.17 -9.95 -3.96
C GLY A 62 11.48 -9.59 -4.65
N ILE A 63 11.41 -9.06 -5.88
CA ILE A 63 12.62 -8.58 -6.60
C ILE A 63 13.23 -7.38 -5.86
N LYS A 64 12.41 -6.42 -5.40
CA LYS A 64 12.90 -5.29 -4.59
C LYS A 64 13.54 -5.78 -3.28
N TRP A 65 12.90 -6.74 -2.61
CA TRP A 65 13.41 -7.33 -1.37
C TRP A 65 14.76 -8.03 -1.59
N ARG A 66 14.86 -8.86 -2.64
CA ARG A 66 16.10 -9.54 -3.01
C ARG A 66 17.22 -8.55 -3.33
N ALA A 67 16.93 -7.51 -4.10
CA ALA A 67 17.92 -6.50 -4.46
C ALA A 67 18.50 -5.79 -3.22
N VAL A 68 17.64 -5.37 -2.28
CA VAL A 68 18.10 -4.70 -1.04
C VAL A 68 18.79 -5.68 -0.10
N HIS A 69 18.27 -6.90 0.02
CA HIS A 69 18.90 -7.96 0.80
C HIS A 69 20.34 -8.25 0.34
N ASN A 70 20.57 -8.33 -0.97
CA ASN A 70 21.89 -8.58 -1.56
C ASN A 70 22.84 -7.36 -1.51
N ALA A 71 22.31 -6.16 -1.29
CA ALA A 71 23.13 -4.95 -1.26
C ALA A 71 24.07 -4.94 -0.05
N GLU A 72 25.19 -4.21 -0.14
CA GLU A 72 26.15 -4.05 0.95
C GLU A 72 25.96 -2.71 1.68
N GLY A 73 26.46 -2.64 2.92
CA GLY A 73 26.47 -1.43 3.74
C GLY A 73 25.12 -1.13 4.42
N PRO A 74 24.95 0.09 4.96
CA PRO A 74 23.73 0.50 5.64
C PRO A 74 22.54 0.53 4.69
N LYS A 75 21.40 -0.02 5.11
CA LYS A 75 20.17 -0.10 4.33
C LYS A 75 19.00 0.49 5.09
N PHE A 76 17.96 0.88 4.36
CA PHE A 76 16.73 1.41 4.94
C PHE A 76 15.49 0.66 4.46
N VAL A 77 14.46 0.65 5.30
CA VAL A 77 13.09 0.30 4.91
C VAL A 77 12.23 1.55 4.95
N VAL A 78 11.38 1.74 3.96
CA VAL A 78 10.43 2.85 3.91
C VAL A 78 9.03 2.30 3.60
N ALA A 79 8.11 2.50 4.55
CA ALA A 79 6.68 2.36 4.30
C ALA A 79 6.15 3.67 3.71
N ASN A 80 5.74 3.61 2.45
CA ASN A 80 5.05 4.71 1.78
C ASN A 80 3.57 4.70 2.23
N ALA A 81 3.25 5.62 3.14
CA ALA A 81 1.93 5.85 3.71
C ALA A 81 1.40 7.25 3.37
N ASP A 82 1.79 7.78 2.20
CA ASP A 82 1.31 9.09 1.73
C ASP A 82 -0.12 9.00 1.19
N GLU A 83 -0.52 7.93 0.50
CA GLU A 83 -1.91 7.67 0.04
C GLU A 83 -2.68 8.93 -0.42
N SER A 84 -2.04 9.77 -1.24
CA SER A 84 -2.62 11.02 -1.71
C SER A 84 -3.48 10.85 -2.98
N GLU A 85 -3.52 9.64 -3.54
CA GLU A 85 -4.31 9.29 -4.73
C GLU A 85 -5.82 9.42 -4.45
N PRO A 86 -6.55 10.31 -5.16
CA PRO A 86 -7.99 10.48 -4.97
C PRO A 86 -8.79 9.18 -5.01
N GLY A 87 -9.71 9.03 -4.07
CA GLY A 87 -10.53 7.82 -3.92
C GLY A 87 -9.85 6.67 -3.18
N THR A 88 -8.58 6.81 -2.77
CA THR A 88 -7.86 5.78 -2.01
C THR A 88 -7.93 6.04 -0.50
N PHE A 89 -8.22 5.01 0.29
CA PHE A 89 -8.22 5.09 1.76
C PHE A 89 -7.91 3.76 2.46
N LYS A 90 -7.34 2.80 1.72
CA LYS A 90 -6.95 1.47 2.21
C LYS A 90 -5.85 1.53 3.27
N ASP A 91 -4.82 2.31 3.03
CA ASP A 91 -3.65 2.48 3.88
C ASP A 91 -4.04 3.29 5.12
N ARG A 92 -4.89 4.31 4.98
CA ARG A 92 -5.51 5.00 6.13
C ARG A 92 -6.18 4.01 7.07
N ILE A 93 -7.01 3.12 6.52
CA ILE A 93 -7.76 2.17 7.32
C ILE A 93 -6.81 1.19 8.02
N LEU A 94 -5.81 0.66 7.33
CA LEU A 94 -4.79 -0.19 7.96
C LEU A 94 -4.05 0.55 9.09
N MET A 95 -3.54 1.75 8.84
CA MET A 95 -2.81 2.53 9.85
C MET A 95 -3.67 2.96 11.03
N GLU A 96 -4.94 3.26 10.80
CA GLU A 96 -5.84 3.60 11.90
C GLU A 96 -6.31 2.36 12.65
N LYS A 97 -6.67 1.28 11.96
CA LYS A 97 -7.43 0.16 12.55
C LYS A 97 -6.59 -1.08 12.85
N ASP A 98 -5.38 -1.17 12.33
CA ASP A 98 -4.42 -2.24 12.63
C ASP A 98 -2.96 -1.72 12.51
N PRO A 99 -2.56 -0.69 13.29
CA PRO A 99 -1.25 -0.06 13.16
C PRO A 99 -0.09 -1.00 13.43
N TYR A 100 -0.27 -1.99 14.32
CA TYR A 100 0.79 -2.95 14.66
C TYR A 100 1.11 -3.89 13.50
N ALA A 101 0.15 -4.22 12.63
CA ALA A 101 0.44 -4.99 11.42
C ALA A 101 1.39 -4.28 10.47
N LEU A 102 1.24 -2.96 10.30
CA LEU A 102 2.21 -2.20 9.52
C LEU A 102 3.59 -2.19 10.21
N ILE A 103 3.62 -1.99 11.52
CA ILE A 103 4.89 -1.95 12.28
C ILE A 103 5.60 -3.31 12.22
N GLU A 104 4.90 -4.41 12.46
CA GLU A 104 5.41 -5.77 12.34
C GLU A 104 5.97 -6.02 10.94
N ALA A 105 5.25 -5.62 9.89
CA ALA A 105 5.69 -5.81 8.52
C ALA A 105 6.96 -5.00 8.19
N VAL A 106 7.09 -3.78 8.75
CA VAL A 106 8.30 -2.96 8.57
C VAL A 106 9.49 -3.56 9.33
N ILE A 107 9.27 -4.07 10.54
CA ILE A 107 10.30 -4.78 11.32
C ILE A 107 10.76 -6.04 10.58
N LEU A 108 9.81 -6.85 10.11
CA LEU A 108 10.07 -8.07 9.35
C LEU A 108 10.86 -7.77 8.07
N ALA A 109 10.49 -6.71 7.34
CA ALA A 109 11.24 -6.24 6.18
C ALA A 109 12.66 -5.79 6.54
N GLY A 110 12.82 -5.10 7.68
CA GLY A 110 14.12 -4.69 8.22
C GLY A 110 15.02 -5.90 8.47
N TYR A 111 14.51 -6.86 9.23
CA TYR A 111 15.18 -8.13 9.52
C TYR A 111 15.56 -8.90 8.26
N ALA A 112 14.60 -9.13 7.36
CA ALA A 112 14.80 -9.92 6.15
C ALA A 112 15.83 -9.29 5.18
N THR A 113 15.92 -7.96 5.14
CA THR A 113 16.85 -7.25 4.25
C THR A 113 18.17 -6.85 4.92
N GLY A 114 18.27 -6.98 6.25
CA GLY A 114 19.42 -6.50 7.04
C GLY A 114 19.47 -4.98 7.17
N ALA A 115 18.35 -4.28 6.99
CA ALA A 115 18.28 -2.84 7.22
C ALA A 115 18.20 -2.54 8.72
N GLY A 116 19.00 -1.60 9.21
CA GLY A 116 19.01 -1.23 10.64
C GLY A 116 18.05 -0.10 11.00
N LYS A 117 17.43 0.54 10.00
CA LYS A 117 16.48 1.64 10.25
C LYS A 117 15.34 1.66 9.24
N GLY A 118 14.13 1.89 9.76
CA GLY A 118 12.90 2.03 9.02
C GLY A 118 12.28 3.42 9.15
N PHE A 119 11.53 3.82 8.13
CA PHE A 119 10.71 5.03 8.14
C PHE A 119 9.27 4.71 7.72
N ILE A 120 8.29 5.25 8.42
CA ILE A 120 6.91 5.31 7.91
C ILE A 120 6.63 6.76 7.54
N TYR A 121 6.44 7.04 6.26
CA TYR A 121 6.11 8.36 5.75
C TYR A 121 4.60 8.51 5.64
N VAL A 122 3.99 9.14 6.64
CA VAL A 122 2.54 9.35 6.73
C VAL A 122 2.20 10.72 6.15
N ARG A 123 1.21 10.81 5.27
CA ARG A 123 0.74 12.10 4.75
C ARG A 123 0.32 13.08 5.85
N GLY A 124 0.39 14.37 5.52
CA GLY A 124 0.04 15.46 6.41
C GLY A 124 -1.41 15.38 6.92
N GLU A 125 -2.33 14.95 6.07
CA GLU A 125 -3.78 14.97 6.30
C GLU A 125 -4.30 13.79 7.14
N TYR A 126 -3.44 12.86 7.58
CA TYR A 126 -3.82 11.74 8.44
C TYR A 126 -3.32 11.89 9.89
N PRO A 127 -3.77 12.92 10.64
CA PRO A 127 -3.32 13.13 12.02
C PRO A 127 -3.69 11.96 12.94
N ARG A 128 -4.83 11.30 12.70
CA ARG A 128 -5.26 10.14 13.49
C ARG A 128 -4.37 8.92 13.27
N ALA A 129 -4.11 8.56 12.02
CA ALA A 129 -3.17 7.48 11.68
C ALA A 129 -1.79 7.75 12.29
N TYR A 130 -1.27 8.97 12.14
CA TYR A 130 0.01 9.38 12.72
C TYR A 130 0.05 9.20 14.25
N GLN A 131 -0.98 9.65 14.98
CA GLN A 131 -1.01 9.50 16.44
C GLN A 131 -1.10 8.02 16.87
N ARG A 132 -1.89 7.21 16.18
CA ARG A 132 -2.00 5.76 16.47
C ARG A 132 -0.68 5.05 16.22
N LEU A 133 -0.05 5.29 15.08
CA LEU A 133 1.27 4.74 14.76
C LEU A 133 2.31 5.21 15.79
N ARG A 134 2.31 6.47 16.19
CA ARG A 134 3.27 7.00 17.18
C ARG A 134 3.17 6.28 18.52
N GLN A 135 1.95 6.05 19.00
CA GLN A 135 1.70 5.30 20.23
C GLN A 135 2.07 3.82 20.07
N ALA A 136 1.72 3.21 18.95
CA ALA A 136 2.05 1.81 18.67
C ALA A 136 3.57 1.58 18.57
N VAL A 137 4.31 2.46 17.90
CA VAL A 137 5.77 2.42 17.82
C VAL A 137 6.39 2.51 19.22
N ALA A 138 5.93 3.43 20.07
CA ALA A 138 6.43 3.56 21.44
C ALA A 138 6.24 2.25 22.24
N ARG A 139 5.08 1.62 22.14
CA ARG A 139 4.81 0.33 22.79
C ARG A 139 5.64 -0.82 22.24
N CYS A 140 5.92 -0.83 20.94
CA CYS A 140 6.83 -1.81 20.34
C CYS A 140 8.26 -1.67 20.87
N TYR A 141 8.73 -0.45 21.18
CA TYR A 141 10.00 -0.25 21.88
C TYR A 141 9.93 -0.76 23.33
N GLU A 142 8.86 -0.46 24.06
CA GLU A 142 8.66 -0.92 25.44
C GLU A 142 8.61 -2.45 25.54
N ALA A 143 7.99 -3.11 24.57
CA ALA A 143 7.86 -4.57 24.51
C ALA A 143 9.06 -5.30 23.87
N GLY A 144 10.09 -4.56 23.39
CA GLY A 144 11.29 -5.16 22.80
C GLY A 144 11.15 -5.68 21.36
N TYR A 145 10.07 -5.32 20.65
CA TYR A 145 9.93 -5.59 19.21
C TYR A 145 10.75 -4.61 18.34
N LEU A 146 11.18 -3.48 18.90
CA LEU A 146 12.06 -2.49 18.27
C LEU A 146 13.25 -2.19 19.19
N GLY A 147 14.38 -1.78 18.60
CA GLY A 147 15.60 -1.44 19.33
C GLY A 147 16.75 -2.38 18.99
N LYS A 148 17.55 -2.73 20.00
CA LYS A 148 18.88 -3.33 19.82
C LYS A 148 18.88 -4.82 19.44
N ASP A 149 17.83 -5.54 19.78
CA ASP A 149 17.79 -6.99 19.57
C ASP A 149 16.35 -7.48 19.41
N ILE A 150 15.86 -7.47 18.17
CA ILE A 150 14.50 -7.90 17.87
C ILE A 150 14.36 -9.38 18.16
N LEU A 151 13.50 -9.74 19.12
CA LEU A 151 13.20 -11.13 19.50
C LEU A 151 14.44 -11.98 19.83
N GLY A 152 15.55 -11.39 20.28
CA GLY A 152 16.79 -12.14 20.56
C GLY A 152 17.53 -12.63 19.31
N SER A 153 17.23 -12.07 18.15
CA SER A 153 17.82 -12.46 16.85
C SER A 153 19.22 -11.91 16.61
N GLY A 154 19.71 -10.99 17.44
CA GLY A 154 20.93 -10.21 17.23
C GLY A 154 20.79 -9.07 16.21
N HIS A 155 19.57 -8.81 15.72
CA HIS A 155 19.30 -7.75 14.76
C HIS A 155 18.78 -6.47 15.45
N GLU A 156 19.51 -5.37 15.27
CA GLU A 156 19.10 -4.03 15.71
C GLU A 156 18.27 -3.34 14.63
N PHE A 157 17.09 -2.84 14.99
CA PHE A 157 16.23 -2.07 14.10
C PHE A 157 15.52 -0.94 14.82
N HIS A 158 15.65 0.26 14.24
CA HIS A 158 14.98 1.46 14.71
C HIS A 158 13.93 1.95 13.73
N LEU A 159 12.77 2.36 14.23
CA LEU A 159 11.68 2.89 13.40
C LEU A 159 11.40 4.35 13.73
N GLU A 160 11.29 5.18 12.68
CA GLU A 160 10.98 6.60 12.77
C GLU A 160 9.73 6.95 11.96
N LEU A 161 8.85 7.77 12.53
CA LEU A 161 7.69 8.29 11.80
C LEU A 161 8.02 9.64 11.19
N ARG A 162 7.76 9.79 9.89
CA ARG A 162 7.82 11.05 9.17
C ARG A 162 6.43 11.49 8.76
N ARG A 163 6.15 12.77 8.91
CA ARG A 163 4.88 13.36 8.50
C ARG A 163 5.11 14.26 7.30
N GLY A 164 4.40 13.99 6.21
CA GLY A 164 4.38 14.83 5.02
C GLY A 164 3.67 16.15 5.25
N ALA A 165 3.68 17.00 4.22
CA ALA A 165 3.14 18.36 4.26
C ALA A 165 2.08 18.63 3.19
N GLY A 166 1.38 17.57 2.75
CA GLY A 166 0.22 17.68 1.84
C GLY A 166 0.57 17.85 0.37
N ALA A 167 1.49 17.03 -0.14
CA ALA A 167 1.90 17.06 -1.55
C ALA A 167 1.75 15.67 -2.15
N TYR A 168 0.83 15.50 -3.11
CA TYR A 168 0.57 14.22 -3.79
C TYR A 168 1.82 13.64 -4.45
N ILE A 169 2.68 14.51 -5.00
CA ILE A 169 3.94 14.06 -5.62
C ILE A 169 4.87 13.35 -4.65
N CYS A 170 4.80 13.65 -3.35
CA CYS A 170 5.60 12.96 -2.33
C CYS A 170 5.17 11.50 -2.11
N GLY A 171 4.07 11.06 -2.71
CA GLY A 171 3.73 9.64 -2.85
C GLY A 171 4.58 8.89 -3.87
N GLU A 172 5.29 9.58 -4.77
CA GLU A 172 6.25 8.97 -5.70
C GLU A 172 7.57 8.63 -4.98
N GLU A 173 8.11 7.43 -5.20
CA GLU A 173 9.21 6.86 -4.40
C GLU A 173 10.44 7.80 -4.26
N PRO A 174 11.07 8.26 -5.36
CA PRO A 174 12.10 9.30 -5.35
C PRO A 174 11.74 10.62 -4.64
N ALA A 175 10.54 11.17 -4.85
CA ALA A 175 10.14 12.42 -4.21
C ALA A 175 9.94 12.25 -2.70
N LEU A 176 9.44 11.09 -2.28
CA LEU A 176 9.30 10.70 -0.88
C LEU A 176 10.65 10.74 -0.16
N PHE A 177 11.72 10.24 -0.78
CA PHE A 177 13.06 10.29 -0.21
C PHE A 177 13.55 11.72 -0.01
N GLU A 178 13.38 12.59 -1.00
CA GLU A 178 13.72 14.01 -0.87
C GLU A 178 12.97 14.65 0.31
N SER A 179 11.68 14.32 0.47
CA SER A 179 10.89 14.84 1.58
C SER A 179 11.36 14.31 2.95
N ILE A 180 11.72 13.02 3.07
CA ILE A 180 12.35 12.48 4.30
C ILE A 180 13.69 13.15 4.56
N GLU A 181 14.45 13.46 3.51
CA GLU A 181 15.75 14.15 3.62
C GLU A 181 15.62 15.65 3.94
N GLY A 182 14.39 16.17 4.09
CA GLY A 182 14.13 17.57 4.42
C GLY A 182 14.24 18.52 3.23
N LYS A 183 14.28 17.98 2.00
CA LYS A 183 14.28 18.75 0.76
C LYS A 183 12.87 18.88 0.20
N ARG A 184 12.71 19.68 -0.85
CA ARG A 184 11.45 19.74 -1.61
C ARG A 184 11.22 18.39 -2.30
N GLY A 185 9.97 17.93 -2.36
CA GLY A 185 9.56 16.65 -2.96
C GLY A 185 9.69 16.61 -4.48
N TYR A 186 10.90 16.82 -4.99
CA TYR A 186 11.23 16.82 -6.40
C TYR A 186 11.75 15.44 -6.78
N PRO A 187 11.00 14.66 -7.60
CA PRO A 187 11.42 13.30 -7.96
C PRO A 187 12.84 13.27 -8.53
N ARG A 188 13.67 12.35 -8.05
CA ARG A 188 14.98 12.07 -8.67
C ARG A 188 14.79 11.38 -10.02
N LEU A 189 15.67 11.66 -10.96
CA LEU A 189 15.73 10.90 -12.21
C LEU A 189 16.23 9.48 -11.90
N LYS A 190 15.66 8.49 -12.56
CA LYS A 190 16.16 7.11 -12.59
C LYS A 190 16.97 6.94 -13.87
N PRO A 191 18.14 6.26 -13.85
CA PRO A 191 18.88 5.70 -12.70
C PRO A 191 19.57 6.76 -11.81
N PRO A 192 19.99 6.43 -10.56
CA PRO A 192 19.97 5.09 -9.92
C PRO A 192 18.59 4.69 -9.37
N PHE A 193 18.37 3.38 -9.18
CA PHE A 193 17.13 2.87 -8.59
C PHE A 193 17.15 2.95 -7.05
N PRO A 194 15.98 3.04 -6.38
CA PRO A 194 15.90 3.07 -4.91
C PRO A 194 16.62 1.93 -4.19
N THR A 195 16.63 0.75 -4.80
CA THR A 195 17.28 -0.46 -4.27
C THR A 195 18.80 -0.37 -4.29
N GLU A 196 19.38 0.55 -5.06
CA GLU A 196 20.83 0.80 -5.14
C GLU A 196 21.20 2.08 -4.37
N ALA A 197 20.50 3.18 -4.65
CA ALA A 197 20.73 4.48 -4.04
C ALA A 197 19.40 5.24 -3.84
N GLY A 198 18.67 4.85 -2.79
CA GLY A 198 17.44 5.48 -2.34
C GLY A 198 17.68 6.52 -1.26
N LEU A 199 17.08 6.31 -0.09
CA LEU A 199 17.13 7.24 1.03
C LEU A 199 18.57 7.44 1.53
N PHE A 200 18.99 8.70 1.66
CA PHE A 200 20.36 9.10 2.01
C PHE A 200 21.44 8.48 1.09
N GLY A 201 21.07 8.18 -0.17
CA GLY A 201 21.95 7.55 -1.14
C GLY A 201 22.30 6.08 -0.81
N ARG A 202 21.49 5.42 0.02
CA ARG A 202 21.69 4.02 0.44
C ARG A 202 20.65 3.08 -0.14
N PRO A 203 20.94 1.78 -0.29
CA PRO A 203 19.96 0.76 -0.66
C PRO A 203 18.71 0.86 0.21
N THR A 204 17.56 1.07 -0.41
CA THR A 204 16.32 1.32 0.32
C THR A 204 15.19 0.46 -0.22
N LEU A 205 14.59 -0.34 0.66
CA LEU A 205 13.37 -1.05 0.38
C LEU A 205 12.19 -0.12 0.62
N ILE A 206 11.60 0.41 -0.45
CA ILE A 206 10.36 1.19 -0.40
C ILE A 206 9.17 0.36 -0.87
N ASN A 207 8.16 0.25 -0.01
CA ASN A 207 6.91 -0.44 -0.32
C ASN A 207 5.71 0.34 0.22
N ASN A 208 4.57 0.22 -0.46
CA ASN A 208 3.30 0.73 0.04
C ASN A 208 2.81 -0.10 1.25
N VAL A 209 2.03 0.52 2.13
CA VAL A 209 1.47 -0.09 3.35
C VAL A 209 0.81 -1.44 3.08
N GLU A 210 -0.13 -1.53 2.13
CA GLU A 210 -0.80 -2.80 1.79
C GLU A 210 0.21 -3.87 1.33
N SER A 211 1.28 -3.48 0.63
CA SER A 211 2.30 -4.44 0.17
C SER A 211 3.08 -5.02 1.33
N LEU A 212 3.45 -4.18 2.30
CA LEU A 212 4.13 -4.61 3.52
C LEU A 212 3.24 -5.53 4.36
N VAL A 213 2.01 -5.11 4.64
CA VAL A 213 1.08 -5.92 5.45
C VAL A 213 0.76 -7.27 4.78
N SER A 214 0.75 -7.33 3.44
CA SER A 214 0.58 -8.58 2.69
C SER A 214 1.69 -9.60 2.94
N VAL A 215 2.88 -9.18 3.40
CA VAL A 215 4.00 -10.09 3.70
C VAL A 215 3.73 -10.92 4.96
N LEU A 216 2.98 -10.40 5.93
CA LEU A 216 2.71 -11.12 7.17
C LEU A 216 2.05 -12.50 6.93
N PRO A 217 0.91 -12.59 6.21
CA PRO A 217 0.31 -13.88 5.94
C PRO A 217 1.13 -14.73 4.94
N ILE A 218 1.93 -14.11 4.06
CA ILE A 218 2.86 -14.85 3.17
C ILE A 218 3.87 -15.63 4.00
N VAL A 219 4.48 -15.00 5.01
CA VAL A 219 5.48 -15.67 5.87
C VAL A 219 4.84 -16.74 6.76
N LEU A 220 3.62 -16.50 7.23
CA LEU A 220 2.89 -17.46 8.07
C LEU A 220 2.38 -18.69 7.31
N ARG A 221 1.84 -18.49 6.10
CA ARG A 221 1.09 -19.52 5.35
C ARG A 221 1.82 -20.02 4.10
N GLY A 222 2.91 -19.36 3.72
CA GLY A 222 3.73 -19.71 2.57
C GLY A 222 3.26 -19.11 1.24
N PRO A 223 4.14 -19.15 0.22
CA PRO A 223 3.86 -18.57 -1.10
C PRO A 223 2.75 -19.29 -1.86
N ASP A 224 2.62 -20.61 -1.72
CA ASP A 224 1.60 -21.40 -2.42
C ASP A 224 0.19 -21.01 -1.98
N TRP A 225 0.00 -20.77 -0.68
CA TRP A 225 -1.25 -20.24 -0.15
C TRP A 225 -1.58 -18.88 -0.78
N PHE A 226 -0.62 -17.95 -0.84
CA PHE A 226 -0.85 -16.63 -1.43
C PHE A 226 -1.15 -16.73 -2.93
N ASN A 227 -0.41 -17.58 -3.65
CA ASN A 227 -0.58 -17.84 -5.08
C ASN A 227 -1.91 -18.54 -5.42
N SER A 228 -2.56 -19.18 -4.45
CA SER A 228 -3.88 -19.80 -4.63
C SER A 228 -5.05 -18.80 -4.66
N ILE A 229 -4.81 -17.53 -4.29
CA ILE A 229 -5.81 -16.48 -4.23
C ILE A 229 -5.71 -15.62 -5.49
N GLY A 230 -6.80 -15.46 -6.22
CA GLY A 230 -6.83 -14.65 -7.45
C GLY A 230 -6.12 -15.31 -8.64
N PRO A 231 -5.89 -14.58 -9.74
CA PRO A 231 -5.31 -15.13 -10.96
C PRO A 231 -3.79 -15.31 -10.84
N ALA A 232 -3.25 -16.30 -11.57
CA ALA A 232 -1.84 -16.71 -11.48
C ALA A 232 -0.80 -15.61 -11.82
N ASN A 233 -1.21 -14.61 -12.59
CA ASN A 233 -0.40 -13.45 -13.01
C ASN A 233 -0.51 -12.25 -12.05
N SER A 234 -1.44 -12.26 -11.11
CA SER A 234 -1.63 -11.21 -10.11
C SER A 234 -2.22 -11.82 -8.84
N PRO A 235 -1.45 -12.67 -8.13
CA PRO A 235 -1.98 -13.41 -6.99
C PRO A 235 -2.21 -12.53 -5.76
N GLY A 236 -2.93 -13.12 -4.81
CA GLY A 236 -3.18 -12.61 -3.48
C GLY A 236 -4.46 -11.78 -3.36
N PRO A 237 -4.80 -11.41 -2.13
CA PRO A 237 -5.87 -10.46 -1.89
C PRO A 237 -5.47 -9.04 -2.31
N LYS A 238 -6.49 -8.21 -2.50
CA LYS A 238 -6.39 -6.78 -2.79
C LYS A 238 -7.41 -6.00 -1.98
N LEU A 239 -6.99 -4.84 -1.50
CA LEU A 239 -7.86 -3.85 -0.89
C LEU A 239 -8.38 -2.85 -1.92
N TYR A 240 -9.69 -2.83 -2.14
CA TYR A 240 -10.36 -1.90 -3.05
C TYR A 240 -11.04 -0.79 -2.26
N SER A 241 -10.72 0.47 -2.59
CA SER A 241 -11.35 1.64 -1.99
C SER A 241 -12.56 2.03 -2.83
N LEU A 242 -13.74 1.54 -2.44
CA LEU A 242 -15.00 1.74 -3.16
C LEU A 242 -15.71 3.00 -2.66
N SER A 243 -15.92 3.98 -3.53
CA SER A 243 -16.50 5.28 -3.18
C SER A 243 -17.35 5.87 -4.31
N GLY A 244 -17.82 7.11 -4.14
CA GLY A 244 -18.71 7.78 -5.09
C GLY A 244 -20.17 7.37 -4.93
N ARG A 245 -20.87 7.19 -6.04
CA ARG A 245 -22.30 6.86 -6.15
C ARG A 245 -22.56 5.36 -5.89
N VAL A 246 -22.26 4.90 -4.68
CA VAL A 246 -22.50 3.52 -4.23
C VAL A 246 -23.22 3.50 -2.88
N ARG A 247 -24.11 2.53 -2.62
CA ARG A 247 -24.94 2.53 -1.40
C ARG A 247 -24.13 2.29 -0.12
N LYS A 248 -23.09 1.46 -0.20
CA LYS A 248 -22.20 1.10 0.90
C LYS A 248 -20.76 1.39 0.51
N PRO A 249 -20.33 2.67 0.52
CA PRO A 249 -18.94 3.01 0.27
C PRO A 249 -18.08 2.48 1.41
N GLY A 250 -16.86 2.05 1.11
CA GLY A 250 -16.00 1.44 2.10
C GLY A 250 -14.80 0.72 1.51
N LEU A 251 -14.04 0.09 2.40
CA LEU A 251 -12.92 -0.76 2.03
C LEU A 251 -13.43 -2.17 1.79
N VAL A 252 -13.12 -2.73 0.64
CA VAL A 252 -13.46 -4.10 0.28
C VAL A 252 -12.16 -4.88 0.13
N GLU A 253 -11.99 -5.93 0.93
CA GLU A 253 -10.95 -6.92 0.68
C GLU A 253 -11.55 -8.05 -0.16
N ALA A 254 -10.94 -8.33 -1.31
CA ALA A 254 -11.36 -9.40 -2.20
C ALA A 254 -10.13 -10.06 -2.83
N PRO A 255 -10.26 -11.30 -3.36
CA PRO A 255 -9.26 -11.86 -4.24
C PRO A 255 -9.04 -10.92 -5.42
N MET A 256 -7.79 -10.78 -5.85
CA MET A 256 -7.50 -10.07 -7.10
C MET A 256 -8.32 -10.69 -8.25
N GLY A 257 -8.82 -9.85 -9.16
CA GLY A 257 -9.65 -10.30 -10.29
C GLY A 257 -11.16 -10.30 -10.02
N VAL A 258 -11.61 -9.87 -8.83
CA VAL A 258 -13.03 -9.51 -8.61
C VAL A 258 -13.50 -8.55 -9.70
N THR A 259 -14.71 -8.74 -10.21
CA THR A 259 -15.24 -7.89 -11.27
C THR A 259 -15.70 -6.54 -10.73
N LEU A 260 -15.73 -5.52 -11.60
CA LEU A 260 -16.32 -4.22 -11.24
C LEU A 260 -17.78 -4.37 -10.77
N ARG A 261 -18.54 -5.26 -11.42
CA ARG A 261 -19.92 -5.60 -11.06
C ARG A 261 -20.01 -6.13 -9.64
N GLU A 262 -19.20 -7.15 -9.30
CA GLU A 262 -19.20 -7.73 -7.96
C GLU A 262 -18.85 -6.69 -6.89
N LEU A 263 -17.86 -5.81 -7.13
CA LEU A 263 -17.55 -4.72 -6.22
C LEU A 263 -18.73 -3.77 -6.02
N ILE A 264 -19.39 -3.34 -7.09
CA ILE A 264 -20.49 -2.37 -7.00
C ILE A 264 -21.74 -3.02 -6.40
N GLU A 265 -22.17 -4.16 -6.94
CA GLU A 265 -23.44 -4.79 -6.61
C GLU A 265 -23.35 -5.59 -5.31
N ALA A 266 -22.41 -6.54 -5.22
CA ALA A 266 -22.34 -7.45 -4.07
C ALA A 266 -21.73 -6.78 -2.83
N HIS A 267 -20.64 -6.04 -2.98
CA HIS A 267 -19.98 -5.37 -1.86
C HIS A 267 -20.55 -3.97 -1.59
N GLY A 268 -20.77 -3.18 -2.65
CA GLY A 268 -21.28 -1.81 -2.58
C GLY A 268 -22.80 -1.70 -2.41
N GLY A 269 -23.55 -2.78 -2.58
CA GLY A 269 -25.02 -2.76 -2.52
C GLY A 269 -25.69 -2.06 -3.71
N GLY A 270 -24.98 -1.91 -4.82
CA GLY A 270 -25.44 -1.25 -6.03
C GLY A 270 -25.18 0.26 -6.05
N VAL A 271 -25.51 0.88 -7.18
CA VAL A 271 -25.38 2.32 -7.38
C VAL A 271 -26.32 3.07 -6.42
N SER A 272 -25.79 4.12 -5.79
CA SER A 272 -26.58 5.08 -5.01
C SER A 272 -26.93 6.28 -5.88
N GLY A 273 -28.12 6.82 -5.72
CA GLY A 273 -28.53 8.05 -6.40
C GLY A 273 -29.89 7.90 -7.04
N SER A 274 -30.18 8.80 -7.98
CA SER A 274 -31.40 8.79 -8.78
C SER A 274 -31.17 8.29 -10.21
N GLY A 275 -29.90 8.15 -10.62
CA GLY A 275 -29.51 7.67 -11.94
C GLY A 275 -29.09 6.20 -11.97
N GLU A 276 -28.85 5.73 -13.19
CA GLU A 276 -28.25 4.42 -13.48
C GLU A 276 -26.72 4.52 -13.43
N PHE A 277 -26.02 3.38 -13.41
CA PHE A 277 -24.57 3.35 -13.54
C PHE A 277 -24.12 4.05 -14.82
N GLN A 278 -23.29 5.08 -14.70
CA GLN A 278 -22.74 5.82 -15.84
C GLN A 278 -21.29 5.40 -16.12
N ALA A 279 -20.44 5.44 -15.09
CA ALA A 279 -19.03 5.08 -15.21
C ALA A 279 -18.42 4.76 -13.84
N ALA A 280 -17.28 4.08 -13.83
CA ALA A 280 -16.41 3.98 -12.66
C ALA A 280 -14.99 4.45 -13.01
N LEU A 281 -14.43 5.39 -12.26
CA LEU A 281 -13.01 5.71 -12.33
C LEU A 281 -12.23 4.66 -11.51
N VAL A 282 -11.45 3.85 -12.20
CA VAL A 282 -10.63 2.77 -11.64
C VAL A 282 -9.16 3.15 -11.73
N GLY A 283 -8.44 3.03 -10.61
CA GLY A 283 -7.00 3.28 -10.54
C GLY A 283 -6.61 4.62 -9.93
N GLY A 284 -7.58 5.44 -9.51
CA GLY A 284 -7.36 6.78 -8.98
C GLY A 284 -7.57 7.87 -10.04
N ALA A 285 -7.19 9.11 -9.73
CA ALA A 285 -7.29 10.26 -10.63
C ALA A 285 -6.50 10.06 -11.94
N ALA A 286 -5.39 9.32 -11.89
CA ALA A 286 -4.59 8.94 -13.07
C ALA A 286 -5.10 7.66 -13.77
N GLY A 287 -6.26 7.15 -13.34
CA GLY A 287 -6.84 5.90 -13.80
C GLY A 287 -7.65 6.04 -15.09
N VAL A 288 -8.57 5.10 -15.30
CA VAL A 288 -9.46 5.06 -16.47
C VAL A 288 -10.93 5.02 -16.05
N PHE A 289 -11.81 5.50 -16.92
CA PHE A 289 -13.24 5.30 -16.78
C PHE A 289 -13.66 3.99 -17.43
N LEU A 290 -14.35 3.14 -16.67
CA LEU A 290 -15.02 1.94 -17.17
C LEU A 290 -16.52 2.19 -17.30
N GLY A 291 -17.07 1.89 -18.47
CA GLY A 291 -18.48 2.10 -18.81
C GLY A 291 -19.39 0.90 -18.48
N PRO A 292 -20.71 1.01 -18.75
CA PRO A 292 -21.68 -0.05 -18.46
C PRO A 292 -21.39 -1.39 -19.14
N ASP A 293 -20.79 -1.35 -20.34
CA ASP A 293 -20.34 -2.49 -21.12
C ASP A 293 -19.10 -3.18 -20.54
N GLN A 294 -18.45 -2.57 -19.54
CA GLN A 294 -17.22 -3.05 -18.91
C GLN A 294 -17.43 -3.47 -17.44
N LEU A 295 -18.68 -3.59 -16.96
CA LEU A 295 -18.97 -4.01 -15.59
C LEU A 295 -18.38 -5.38 -15.23
N ASP A 296 -18.26 -6.29 -16.18
CA ASP A 296 -17.71 -7.63 -15.94
C ASP A 296 -16.17 -7.69 -16.11
N THR A 297 -15.50 -6.53 -16.21
CA THR A 297 -14.03 -6.44 -16.25
C THR A 297 -13.42 -6.94 -14.94
N PRO A 298 -12.53 -7.94 -14.97
CA PRO A 298 -11.75 -8.35 -13.80
C PRO A 298 -10.79 -7.25 -13.34
N LEU A 299 -10.83 -6.90 -12.06
CA LEU A 299 -9.98 -5.87 -11.48
C LEU A 299 -8.67 -6.47 -10.96
N ASP A 300 -7.80 -6.81 -11.90
CA ASP A 300 -6.41 -7.21 -11.65
C ASP A 300 -5.45 -6.41 -12.55
N PHE A 301 -4.17 -6.38 -12.20
CA PHE A 301 -3.18 -5.56 -12.90
C PHE A 301 -3.05 -5.92 -14.38
N HIS A 302 -3.13 -7.21 -14.71
CA HIS A 302 -2.89 -7.68 -16.07
C HIS A 302 -4.11 -7.51 -16.97
N SER A 303 -5.31 -7.82 -16.47
CA SER A 303 -6.56 -7.62 -17.22
C SER A 303 -6.79 -6.16 -17.55
N LEU A 304 -6.53 -5.24 -16.61
CA LEU A 304 -6.62 -3.81 -16.87
C LEU A 304 -5.52 -3.32 -17.82
N ALA A 305 -4.27 -3.79 -17.67
CA ALA A 305 -3.19 -3.41 -18.57
C ALA A 305 -3.48 -3.73 -20.05
N LYS A 306 -4.17 -4.84 -20.33
CA LYS A 306 -4.60 -5.21 -21.70
C LYS A 306 -5.54 -4.19 -22.35
N MET A 307 -6.23 -3.38 -21.55
CA MET A 307 -7.14 -2.34 -22.02
C MET A 307 -6.52 -0.94 -21.94
N GLY A 308 -5.21 -0.85 -21.70
CA GLY A 308 -4.52 0.43 -21.48
C GLY A 308 -4.85 1.07 -20.12
N ALA A 309 -5.41 0.30 -19.19
CA ALA A 309 -5.82 0.74 -17.86
C ALA A 309 -4.83 0.29 -16.77
N ALA A 310 -4.81 0.99 -15.63
CA ALA A 310 -4.05 0.60 -14.46
C ALA A 310 -4.97 0.43 -13.25
N LEU A 311 -4.82 -0.66 -12.50
CA LEU A 311 -5.55 -0.83 -11.24
C LEU A 311 -5.12 0.18 -10.16
N GLY A 312 -3.91 0.74 -10.30
CA GLY A 312 -3.39 1.71 -9.36
C GLY A 312 -3.36 1.17 -7.93
N SER A 313 -3.75 2.02 -6.98
CA SER A 313 -3.91 1.70 -5.57
C SER A 313 -5.15 0.84 -5.27
N GLY A 314 -5.99 0.53 -6.26
CA GLY A 314 -7.30 -0.12 -6.08
C GLY A 314 -8.44 0.84 -5.75
N ALA A 315 -8.31 2.14 -6.06
CA ALA A 315 -9.42 3.08 -5.98
C ALA A 315 -10.47 2.81 -7.06
N VAL A 316 -11.74 2.79 -6.65
CA VAL A 316 -12.92 2.65 -7.52
C VAL A 316 -13.93 3.72 -7.13
N ILE A 317 -14.11 4.74 -7.97
CA ILE A 317 -15.06 5.83 -7.75
C ILE A 317 -16.22 5.66 -8.73
N VAL A 318 -17.42 5.37 -8.21
CA VAL A 318 -18.61 5.13 -9.01
C VAL A 318 -19.34 6.44 -9.32
N PHE A 319 -19.85 6.58 -10.54
CA PHE A 319 -20.65 7.71 -10.99
C PHE A 319 -21.99 7.19 -11.55
N ASP A 320 -23.07 7.88 -11.22
CA ASP A 320 -24.41 7.64 -11.80
C ASP A 320 -24.72 8.68 -12.88
N THR A 321 -25.78 8.49 -13.65
CA THR A 321 -26.19 9.39 -14.74
C THR A 321 -26.61 10.80 -14.29
N SER A 322 -26.66 11.07 -12.97
CA SER A 322 -26.88 12.42 -12.43
C SER A 322 -25.61 13.26 -12.38
N VAL A 323 -24.43 12.64 -12.57
CA VAL A 323 -23.14 13.32 -12.50
C VAL A 323 -22.72 13.85 -13.87
N ASP A 324 -22.32 15.12 -13.92
CA ASP A 324 -21.68 15.72 -15.08
C ASP A 324 -20.21 15.26 -15.17
N MET A 325 -19.92 14.40 -16.15
CA MET A 325 -18.58 13.85 -16.34
C MET A 325 -17.57 14.89 -16.84
N MET A 326 -18.01 15.99 -17.46
CA MET A 326 -17.10 17.07 -17.85
C MET A 326 -16.56 17.80 -16.61
N GLN A 327 -17.42 18.08 -15.63
CA GLN A 327 -16.99 18.66 -14.35
C GLN A 327 -16.06 17.73 -13.57
N VAL A 328 -16.27 16.41 -13.66
CA VAL A 328 -15.34 15.42 -13.07
C VAL A 328 -13.96 15.53 -13.71
N LEU A 329 -13.89 15.59 -15.04
CA LEU A 329 -12.62 15.73 -15.77
C LEU A 329 -11.92 17.06 -15.47
N GLU A 330 -12.66 18.17 -15.43
CA GLU A 330 -12.13 19.49 -15.03
C GLU A 330 -11.54 19.45 -13.62
N ARG A 331 -12.21 18.77 -12.68
CA ARG A 331 -11.71 18.63 -11.31
C ARG A 331 -10.45 17.78 -11.23
N ILE A 332 -10.34 16.72 -12.02
CA ILE A 332 -9.14 15.87 -12.11
C ILE A 332 -7.98 16.66 -12.72
N ALA A 333 -8.20 17.41 -13.79
CA ALA A 333 -7.18 18.27 -14.39
C ALA A 333 -6.69 19.33 -13.39
N ALA A 334 -7.61 20.02 -12.71
CA ALA A 334 -7.28 20.99 -11.68
C ALA A 334 -6.49 20.38 -10.51
N PHE A 335 -6.78 19.13 -10.15
CA PHE A 335 -6.01 18.38 -9.17
C PHE A 335 -4.55 18.18 -9.63
N PHE A 336 -4.32 17.69 -10.85
CA PHE A 336 -2.96 17.51 -11.35
C PHE A 336 -2.19 18.82 -11.51
N ALA A 337 -2.86 19.90 -11.93
CA ALA A 337 -2.25 21.23 -12.00
C ALA A 337 -1.82 21.73 -10.61
N HIS A 338 -2.66 21.53 -9.58
CA HIS A 338 -2.35 21.90 -8.19
C HIS A 338 -1.21 21.06 -7.60
N GLU A 339 -1.21 19.75 -7.87
CA GLU A 339 -0.27 18.79 -7.29
C GLU A 339 1.05 18.64 -8.08
N SER A 340 1.16 19.34 -9.22
CA SER A 340 2.39 19.37 -10.00
C SER A 340 3.55 19.94 -9.17
N CYS A 341 4.65 19.19 -9.07
CA CYS A 341 5.85 19.70 -8.40
C CYS A 341 6.53 20.85 -9.16
N GLY A 342 6.15 21.09 -10.42
CA GLY A 342 6.72 22.13 -11.26
C GLY A 342 8.14 21.85 -11.76
N LYS A 343 8.64 20.61 -11.69
CA LYS A 343 9.99 20.27 -12.15
C LYS A 343 10.11 20.16 -13.67
N CYS A 344 9.07 19.64 -14.35
CA CYS A 344 9.10 19.37 -15.78
C CYS A 344 8.09 20.27 -16.50
N TYR A 345 8.53 21.04 -17.50
CA TYR A 345 7.67 21.99 -18.22
C TYR A 345 6.36 21.39 -18.78
N PRO A 346 6.36 20.18 -19.39
CA PRO A 346 5.10 19.61 -19.88
C PRO A 346 4.05 19.40 -18.78
N CYS A 347 4.48 19.01 -17.57
CA CYS A 347 3.59 18.82 -16.41
C CYS A 347 3.32 20.14 -15.67
N GLN A 348 4.25 21.09 -15.69
CA GLN A 348 4.04 22.38 -14.99
C GLN A 348 3.08 23.31 -15.75
N LEU A 349 3.16 23.31 -17.07
CA LEU A 349 2.46 24.25 -17.93
C LEU A 349 1.34 23.60 -18.76
N GLY A 350 1.36 22.27 -18.92
CA GLY A 350 0.44 21.54 -19.79
C GLY A 350 -0.78 20.94 -19.09
N THR A 351 -0.73 20.69 -17.77
CA THR A 351 -1.90 20.34 -16.95
C THR A 351 -2.62 21.58 -16.48
#